data_AF-A0A2T3JPW5-F1
#
_entry.id   AF-A0A2T3JPW5-F1
#
_cell.length_a   1.000
_cell.length_b   1.000
_cell.length_c   1.000
_cell.angle_alpha   90.00
_cell.angle_beta   90.00
_cell.angle_gamma   90.00
#
_symmetry.space_group_name_H-M   'P 1'
#
loop_
_entity.id
_entity.type
_entity.pdbx_description
1 polymer ?
#
loop_
_entity_poly.entity_id
_entity_poly.type
_entity_poly.pdbx_seq_one_letter_code
_entity_poly.pdbx_strand_id
1 'polypeptide(L)'
;MSIICITTFLEDMDHEFNHIKEQVKLKGFKVDGTAGIKPFCSLCELKSVDYFYENTEKNTFLFYEFSNLPDQHMSLTRISDGLKGSDDGSVTKKELVNIRKKIRAEIQHELVKKFNDTSLINANMRSKITNIPVTFDVKPTYVVVVPPIDPSILGNKTGDIIKFLDHLKSTLRSSIPKEICARVNIQDVRALF
;
A
#
# COMPACT_ATOMS: atom_id res chain seq x y z
N MET A 1 4.08 12.30 30.16
CA MET A 1 3.91 11.64 28.84
C MET A 1 5.30 11.47 28.26
N SER A 2 5.75 10.25 28.01
CA SER A 2 7.14 10.03 27.55
C SER A 2 7.24 10.37 26.07
N ILE A 3 8.07 11.37 25.77
CA ILE A 3 8.40 11.77 24.41
C ILE A 3 9.50 10.84 23.92
N ILE A 4 9.34 10.24 22.74
CA ILE A 4 10.29 9.27 22.18
C ILE A 4 10.95 9.81 20.91
N CYS A 5 12.17 9.38 20.62
CA CYS A 5 12.85 9.73 19.37
C CYS A 5 12.29 8.91 18.20
N ILE A 6 12.05 9.53 17.03
CA ILE A 6 11.55 8.85 15.83
C ILE A 6 12.41 7.66 15.40
N THR A 7 13.73 7.71 15.67
CA THR A 7 14.67 6.64 15.33
C THR A 7 14.40 5.33 16.06
N THR A 8 13.57 5.35 17.10
CA THR A 8 13.11 4.12 17.79
C THR A 8 12.24 3.24 16.88
N PHE A 9 11.59 3.84 15.88
CA PHE A 9 10.76 3.14 14.91
C PHE A 9 11.53 2.77 13.64
N LEU A 10 12.83 3.11 13.55
CA LEU A 10 13.64 2.83 12.37
C LEU A 10 14.07 1.37 12.35
N GLU A 11 13.62 0.62 11.35
CA GLU A 11 13.95 -0.80 11.16
C GLU A 11 14.16 -1.11 9.67
N ASP A 12 14.70 -2.28 9.38
CA ASP A 12 14.73 -2.80 8.00
C ASP A 12 13.28 -3.03 7.55
N MET A 13 12.93 -2.55 6.35
CA MET A 13 11.57 -2.72 5.85
C MET A 13 11.27 -4.20 5.59
N ASP A 14 10.20 -4.70 6.21
CA ASP A 14 9.63 -6.00 5.91
C ASP A 14 8.48 -5.87 4.91
N HIS A 15 8.55 -6.63 3.82
CA HIS A 15 7.54 -6.64 2.77
C HIS A 15 6.47 -7.73 2.96
N GLU A 16 6.60 -8.61 3.96
CA GLU A 16 5.66 -9.68 4.34
C GLU A 16 5.30 -10.71 3.23
N PHE A 17 5.95 -10.62 2.06
CA PHE A 17 5.73 -11.54 0.94
C PHE A 17 6.48 -12.85 1.16
N ASN A 18 5.85 -13.79 1.88
CA ASN A 18 6.44 -15.08 2.30
C ASN A 18 7.12 -15.94 1.21
N HIS A 19 6.80 -15.71 -0.07
CA HIS A 19 7.36 -16.45 -1.20
C HIS A 19 8.64 -15.81 -1.79
N ILE A 20 9.02 -14.63 -1.31
CA ILE A 20 10.21 -13.87 -1.72
C ILE A 20 11.21 -13.92 -0.57
N LYS A 21 12.44 -14.33 -0.86
CA LYS A 21 13.47 -14.52 0.17
C LYS A 21 14.36 -13.29 0.32
N GLU A 22 14.44 -12.49 -0.73
CA GLU A 22 15.22 -11.28 -0.80
C GLU A 22 14.64 -10.24 0.17
N GLN A 23 15.47 -9.76 1.09
CA GLN A 23 15.10 -8.70 2.00
C GLN A 23 15.27 -7.33 1.34
N VAL A 24 14.37 -6.40 1.67
CA VAL A 24 14.51 -5.00 1.26
C VAL A 24 15.73 -4.40 1.96
N LYS A 25 16.61 -3.73 1.21
CA LYS A 25 17.84 -3.13 1.76
C LYS A 25 17.63 -1.74 2.38
N LEU A 26 16.40 -1.27 2.40
CA LEU A 26 16.03 0.05 2.89
C LEU A 26 15.54 -0.03 4.33
N LYS A 27 15.92 0.98 5.12
CA LYS A 27 15.38 1.19 6.46
C LYS A 27 14.25 2.22 6.42
N GLY A 28 13.15 1.92 7.08
CA GLY A 28 11.98 2.80 7.18
C GLY A 28 11.55 2.99 8.63
N PHE A 29 10.82 4.07 8.90
CA PHE A 29 10.18 4.24 10.20
C PHE A 29 8.85 3.50 10.18
N LYS A 30 8.73 2.43 10.97
CA LYS A 30 7.54 1.59 11.05
C LYS A 30 6.33 2.38 11.53
N VAL A 31 5.28 2.42 10.73
CA VAL A 31 4.04 3.13 11.06
C VAL A 31 3.02 2.17 11.67
N ASP A 32 2.84 0.99 11.06
CA ASP A 32 1.90 -0.03 11.51
C ASP A 32 2.57 -1.15 12.35
N GLY A 33 1.79 -2.12 12.81
CA GLY A 33 2.23 -3.20 13.68
C GLY A 33 2.35 -2.76 15.14
N THR A 34 2.49 -3.72 16.05
CA THR A 34 2.39 -3.51 17.51
C THR A 34 3.43 -2.54 18.09
N ALA A 35 4.59 -2.42 17.44
CA ALA A 35 5.68 -1.53 17.82
C ALA A 35 5.79 -0.27 16.92
N GLY A 36 4.80 0.01 16.06
CA GLY A 36 4.82 1.13 15.13
C GLY A 36 4.44 2.48 15.74
N ILE A 37 4.63 3.54 14.95
CA ILE A 37 4.25 4.92 15.31
C ILE A 37 2.75 5.02 15.64
N LYS A 38 1.88 4.39 14.86
CA LYS A 38 0.43 4.48 15.01
C LYS A 38 -0.05 4.03 16.39
N PRO A 39 0.26 2.81 16.89
CA PRO A 39 -0.15 2.42 18.23
C PRO A 39 0.55 3.20 19.34
N PHE A 40 1.83 3.57 19.18
CA PHE A 40 2.51 4.43 20.16
C PHE A 40 1.78 5.77 20.33
N CYS A 41 1.29 6.34 19.23
CA CYS A 41 0.51 7.57 19.24
C CYS A 41 -0.96 7.38 19.66
N SER A 42 -1.39 6.16 20.00
CA SER A 42 -2.79 5.84 20.34
C SER A 42 -3.77 6.11 19.19
N LEU A 43 -3.34 5.85 17.96
CA LEU A 43 -4.10 6.08 16.72
C LEU A 43 -4.56 4.77 16.07
N CYS A 44 -4.80 3.71 16.86
CA CYS A 44 -5.05 2.36 16.36
C CYS A 44 -6.30 2.22 15.48
N GLU A 45 -7.29 3.10 15.63
CA GLU A 45 -8.52 3.13 14.80
C GLU A 45 -8.26 3.56 13.35
N LEU A 46 -7.10 4.17 13.09
CA LEU A 46 -6.70 4.63 11.77
C LEU A 46 -6.08 3.49 10.96
N LYS A 47 -6.33 3.53 9.65
CA LYS A 47 -5.57 2.72 8.69
C LYS A 47 -4.22 3.39 8.46
N SER A 48 -3.20 2.62 8.11
CA SER A 48 -1.88 3.18 7.83
C SER A 48 -1.19 2.43 6.72
N VAL A 49 -0.23 3.11 6.10
CA VAL A 49 0.86 2.47 5.37
C VAL A 49 1.79 1.75 6.34
N ASP A 50 2.68 0.91 5.84
CA ASP A 50 3.60 0.15 6.68
C ASP A 50 4.77 1.01 7.17
N TYR A 51 5.33 1.84 6.29
CA TYR A 51 6.52 2.64 6.61
C TYR A 51 6.47 4.08 6.10
N PHE A 52 7.11 4.94 6.87
CA PHE A 52 7.64 6.22 6.42
C PHE A 52 9.08 6.06 5.96
N TYR A 53 9.44 6.74 4.88
CA TYR A 53 10.81 6.71 4.38
C TYR A 53 11.28 8.10 3.96
N GLU A 54 12.47 8.45 4.43
CA GLU A 54 13.18 9.65 4.04
C GLU A 54 14.24 9.31 2.99
N ASN A 55 14.14 9.91 1.81
CA ASN A 55 15.23 9.94 0.85
C ASN A 55 15.98 11.26 0.99
N THR A 56 17.07 11.24 1.75
CA THR A 56 17.89 12.42 2.04
C THR A 56 18.52 13.01 0.78
N GLU A 57 19.00 12.17 -0.16
CA GLU A 57 19.64 12.62 -1.39
C GLU A 57 18.71 13.43 -2.29
N LYS A 58 17.43 13.07 -2.33
CA LYS A 58 16.41 13.72 -3.16
C LYS A 58 15.53 14.70 -2.38
N ASN A 59 15.75 14.82 -1.06
CA ASN A 59 14.91 15.59 -0.14
C ASN A 59 13.41 15.23 -0.30
N THR A 60 13.10 13.93 -0.43
CA THR A 60 11.72 13.44 -0.61
C THR A 60 11.28 12.55 0.53
N PHE A 61 10.00 12.68 0.88
CA PHE A 61 9.33 11.85 1.86
C PHE A 61 8.38 10.86 1.19
N LEU A 62 8.44 9.60 1.59
CA LEU A 62 7.68 8.51 0.98
C LEU A 62 6.82 7.79 2.03
N PHE A 63 5.62 7.43 1.60
CA PHE A 63 4.72 6.51 2.30
C PHE A 63 4.77 5.16 1.58
N TYR A 64 5.28 4.13 2.24
CA TYR A 64 5.41 2.79 1.68
C TYR A 64 4.34 1.85 2.23
N GLU A 65 3.56 1.29 1.31
CA GLU A 65 2.53 0.29 1.56
C GLU A 65 2.89 -0.99 0.78
N PHE A 66 3.14 -2.09 1.48
CA PHE A 66 3.33 -3.40 0.89
C PHE A 66 1.99 -4.10 0.78
N SER A 67 1.59 -4.44 -0.45
CA SER A 67 0.28 -5.03 -0.72
C SER A 67 0.36 -6.07 -1.80
N ASN A 68 -0.13 -7.29 -1.50
CA ASN A 68 -0.21 -8.37 -2.47
C ASN A 68 -1.43 -8.21 -3.40
N LEU A 69 -1.47 -7.10 -4.11
CA LEU A 69 -2.52 -6.77 -5.08
C LEU A 69 -2.67 -7.80 -6.20
N PRO A 70 -1.60 -8.43 -6.74
CA PRO A 70 -1.74 -9.51 -7.72
C PRO A 70 -2.54 -10.70 -7.18
N ASP A 71 -2.22 -11.21 -5.99
CA ASP A 71 -2.94 -12.35 -5.43
C ASP A 71 -4.38 -12.00 -5.04
N GLN A 72 -4.62 -10.78 -4.56
CA GLN A 72 -5.96 -10.27 -4.35
C GLN A 72 -6.74 -10.30 -5.68
N HIS A 73 -6.25 -9.65 -6.74
CA HIS A 73 -6.92 -9.64 -8.05
C HIS A 73 -7.14 -11.05 -8.62
N MET A 74 -6.16 -11.95 -8.45
CA MET A 74 -6.22 -13.34 -8.87
C MET A 74 -7.28 -14.15 -8.13
N SER A 75 -7.34 -14.03 -6.81
CA SER A 75 -8.32 -14.71 -5.97
C SER A 75 -9.74 -14.28 -6.33
N LEU A 76 -9.93 -12.99 -6.60
CA LEU A 76 -11.22 -12.44 -7.02
C LEU A 76 -11.63 -12.92 -8.41
N THR A 77 -10.66 -13.06 -9.32
CA THR A 77 -10.90 -13.64 -10.64
C THR A 77 -11.30 -15.11 -10.52
N ARG A 78 -10.65 -15.89 -9.63
CA ARG A 78 -11.01 -17.29 -9.36
C ARG A 78 -12.42 -17.43 -8.77
N ILE A 79 -12.80 -16.61 -7.80
CA ILE A 79 -14.16 -16.60 -7.24
C ILE A 79 -15.17 -16.31 -8.36
N SER A 80 -14.90 -15.29 -9.17
CA SER A 80 -15.75 -14.95 -10.31
C SER A 80 -15.86 -16.04 -11.37
N ASP A 81 -14.83 -16.86 -11.56
CA ASP A 81 -14.85 -17.96 -12.53
C ASP A 81 -15.48 -19.22 -11.96
N GLY A 82 -15.31 -19.50 -10.65
CA GLY A 82 -16.00 -20.58 -9.95
C GLY A 82 -17.53 -20.40 -9.94
N LEU A 83 -18.01 -19.16 -9.81
CA LEU A 83 -19.43 -18.82 -9.92
C LEU A 83 -20.03 -19.05 -11.32
N LYS A 84 -19.21 -19.23 -12.36
CA LYS A 84 -19.70 -19.59 -13.70
C LYS A 84 -19.90 -21.10 -13.87
N GLY A 85 -19.26 -21.91 -13.04
CA GLY A 85 -19.24 -23.37 -13.15
C GLY A 85 -20.19 -24.10 -12.20
N SER A 86 -20.91 -23.39 -11.33
CA SER A 86 -21.96 -23.97 -10.51
C SER A 86 -23.23 -24.18 -11.36
N ASP A 87 -23.69 -25.43 -11.46
CA ASP A 87 -24.90 -25.88 -12.18
C ASP A 87 -26.21 -25.20 -11.69
N ASP A 88 -26.16 -24.45 -10.60
CA ASP A 88 -27.28 -23.69 -10.06
C ASP A 88 -27.29 -22.27 -10.67
N GLY A 89 -27.87 -22.16 -11.87
CA GLY A 89 -27.65 -21.05 -12.80
C GLY A 89 -28.15 -19.66 -12.35
N SER A 90 -27.41 -18.92 -11.52
CA SER A 90 -27.89 -17.62 -11.02
C SER A 90 -26.97 -16.40 -11.17
N VAL A 91 -25.71 -16.53 -11.62
CA VAL A 91 -24.84 -15.34 -11.78
C VAL A 91 -24.61 -15.01 -13.25
N THR A 92 -25.31 -13.98 -13.72
CA THR A 92 -25.16 -13.42 -15.05
C THR A 92 -23.77 -12.79 -15.26
N LYS A 93 -23.33 -12.71 -16.53
CA LYS A 93 -22.10 -11.98 -16.90
C LYS A 93 -22.09 -10.53 -16.37
N LYS A 94 -23.27 -9.90 -16.28
CA LYS A 94 -23.44 -8.53 -15.76
C LYS A 94 -23.14 -8.46 -14.26
N GLU A 95 -23.62 -9.43 -13.49
CA GLU A 95 -23.37 -9.51 -12.04
C GLU A 95 -21.89 -9.76 -11.75
N LEU A 96 -21.22 -10.63 -12.51
CA LEU A 96 -19.77 -10.84 -12.37
C LEU A 96 -18.97 -9.55 -12.63
N VAL A 97 -19.36 -8.77 -13.64
CA VAL A 97 -18.74 -7.46 -13.90
C VAL A 97 -18.95 -6.51 -12.73
N ASN A 98 -20.15 -6.48 -12.15
CA ASN A 98 -20.46 -5.64 -11.00
C ASN A 98 -19.69 -6.05 -9.75
N ILE A 99 -19.57 -7.36 -9.47
CA ILE A 99 -18.76 -7.88 -8.37
C ILE A 99 -17.30 -7.43 -8.53
N ARG A 100 -16.70 -7.64 -9.71
CA ARG A 100 -15.32 -7.21 -9.99
C ARG A 100 -15.14 -5.70 -9.80
N LYS A 101 -16.10 -4.88 -10.25
CA LYS A 101 -16.07 -3.43 -10.05
C LYS A 101 -16.13 -3.05 -8.57
N LYS A 102 -17.03 -3.68 -7.80
CA LYS A 102 -17.19 -3.41 -6.37
C LYS A 102 -15.89 -3.71 -5.62
N ILE A 103 -15.26 -4.85 -5.89
CA ILE A 103 -14.03 -5.21 -5.18
C ILE A 103 -12.86 -4.29 -5.57
N ARG A 104 -12.73 -3.95 -6.86
CA ARG A 104 -11.72 -2.95 -7.28
C ARG A 104 -11.92 -1.61 -6.59
N ALA A 105 -13.18 -1.20 -6.41
CA ALA A 105 -13.51 0.01 -5.66
C ALA A 105 -13.19 -0.13 -4.16
N GLU A 106 -13.37 -1.31 -3.56
CA GLU A 106 -12.99 -1.59 -2.17
C GLU A 106 -11.46 -1.49 -1.97
N ILE A 107 -10.66 -2.10 -2.86
CA ILE A 107 -9.19 -1.98 -2.83
C ILE A 107 -8.76 -0.51 -2.97
N GLN A 108 -9.34 0.20 -3.93
CA GLN A 108 -9.06 1.63 -4.12
C GLN A 108 -9.42 2.43 -2.85
N HIS A 109 -10.61 2.21 -2.30
CA HIS A 109 -11.10 2.93 -1.13
C HIS A 109 -10.22 2.67 0.09
N GLU A 110 -9.78 1.43 0.31
CA GLU A 110 -8.84 1.10 1.37
C GLU A 110 -7.50 1.82 1.19
N LEU A 111 -6.91 1.80 -0.01
CA LEU A 111 -5.62 2.45 -0.28
C LEU A 111 -5.69 3.98 -0.14
N VAL A 112 -6.80 4.60 -0.56
CA VAL A 112 -7.05 6.04 -0.36
C VAL A 112 -7.22 6.34 1.13
N LYS A 113 -7.98 5.52 1.87
CA LYS A 113 -8.16 5.66 3.31
C LYS A 113 -6.82 5.54 4.05
N LYS A 114 -6.00 4.54 3.70
CA LYS A 114 -4.63 4.37 4.23
C LYS A 114 -3.80 5.64 4.02
N PHE A 115 -3.82 6.24 2.83
CA PHE A 115 -3.09 7.48 2.58
C PHE A 115 -3.58 8.66 3.45
N ASN A 116 -4.90 8.86 3.51
CA ASN A 116 -5.49 9.97 4.26
C ASN A 116 -5.23 9.84 5.77
N ASP A 117 -5.49 8.66 6.31
CA ASP A 117 -5.27 8.35 7.72
C ASP A 117 -3.78 8.41 8.08
N THR A 118 -2.89 7.96 7.19
CA THR A 118 -1.42 8.10 7.36
C THR A 118 -0.98 9.56 7.39
N SER A 119 -1.57 10.40 6.55
CA SER A 119 -1.30 11.85 6.57
C SER A 119 -1.73 12.47 7.91
N LEU A 120 -2.85 12.02 8.46
CA LEU A 120 -3.31 12.41 9.78
C LEU A 120 -2.36 11.91 10.88
N ILE A 121 -1.86 10.68 10.79
CA ILE A 121 -0.85 10.14 11.72
C ILE A 121 0.41 11.01 11.70
N ASN A 122 0.95 11.34 10.51
CA ASN A 122 2.13 12.19 10.36
C ASN A 122 1.93 13.57 11.01
N ALA A 123 0.75 14.18 10.86
CA ALA A 123 0.44 15.46 11.46
C ALA A 123 0.35 15.40 13.00
N ASN A 124 -0.21 14.33 13.56
CA ASN A 124 -0.50 14.23 14.99
C ASN A 124 0.66 13.64 15.83
N MET A 125 1.56 12.89 15.20
CA MET A 125 2.63 12.20 15.94
C MET A 125 3.64 13.16 16.59
N ARG A 126 3.75 14.39 16.09
CA ARG A 126 4.66 15.44 16.60
C ARG A 126 4.44 15.80 18.06
N SER A 127 3.25 15.53 18.60
CA SER A 127 2.94 15.74 20.02
C SER A 127 3.59 14.71 20.96
N LYS A 128 4.01 13.55 20.44
CA LYS A 128 4.54 12.41 21.20
C LYS A 128 5.93 11.98 20.75
N ILE A 129 6.35 12.37 19.54
CA ILE A 129 7.61 11.96 18.92
C ILE A 129 8.48 13.19 18.63
N THR A 130 9.79 13.06 18.92
CA THR A 130 10.82 14.08 18.68
C THR A 130 11.82 13.64 17.61
N ASN A 131 12.66 14.59 17.19
CA ASN A 131 13.69 14.42 16.16
C ASN A 131 13.14 13.95 14.82
N ILE A 132 11.88 14.30 14.52
CA ILE A 132 11.26 14.01 13.22
C ILE A 132 12.00 14.81 12.15
N PRO A 133 12.50 14.16 11.07
CA PRO A 133 13.21 14.86 10.01
C PRO A 133 12.34 15.95 9.36
N VAL A 134 12.97 17.05 8.97
CA VAL A 134 12.28 18.17 8.30
C VAL A 134 11.68 17.76 6.95
N THR A 135 12.19 16.69 6.34
CA THR A 135 11.62 16.12 5.11
C THR A 135 10.18 15.65 5.30
N PHE A 136 9.74 15.32 6.52
CA PHE A 136 8.36 14.89 6.78
C PHE A 136 7.33 16.01 6.59
N ASP A 137 7.79 17.26 6.47
CA ASP A 137 6.95 18.43 6.16
C ASP A 137 6.73 18.64 4.66
N VAL A 138 7.44 17.89 3.80
CA VAL A 138 7.20 17.94 2.35
C VAL A 138 6.02 17.05 1.96
N LYS A 139 5.41 17.33 0.80
CA LYS A 139 4.35 16.48 0.27
C LYS A 139 4.89 15.06 0.02
N PRO A 140 4.28 14.02 0.62
CA PRO A 140 4.75 12.67 0.45
C PRO A 140 4.50 12.14 -0.97
N THR A 141 5.35 11.22 -1.40
CA THR A 141 5.04 10.30 -2.51
C THR A 141 4.48 9.01 -1.94
N TYR A 142 3.27 8.63 -2.38
CA TYR A 142 2.65 7.39 -1.96
C TYR A 142 3.08 6.24 -2.88
N VAL A 143 3.74 5.24 -2.32
CA VAL A 143 4.29 4.09 -3.04
C VAL A 143 3.63 2.81 -2.54
N VAL A 144 2.85 2.18 -3.40
CA VAL A 144 2.34 0.82 -3.17
C VAL A 144 3.31 -0.17 -3.80
N VAL A 145 3.88 -1.04 -2.99
CA VAL A 145 4.84 -2.06 -3.39
C VAL A 145 4.12 -3.39 -3.51
N VAL A 146 4.27 -4.05 -4.65
CA VAL A 146 3.64 -5.33 -4.95
C VAL A 146 4.70 -6.42 -5.13
N PRO A 147 4.33 -7.71 -4.98
CA PRO A 147 5.20 -8.82 -5.34
C PRO A 147 5.64 -8.78 -6.81
N PRO A 148 6.68 -9.55 -7.18
CA PRO A 148 7.20 -9.63 -8.53
C PRO A 148 6.11 -9.92 -9.55
N ILE A 149 6.01 -9.04 -10.54
CA ILE A 149 5.17 -9.29 -11.71
C ILE A 149 6.00 -10.16 -12.65
N ASP A 150 6.04 -11.46 -12.38
CA ASP A 150 6.84 -12.43 -13.12
C ASP A 150 5.96 -13.24 -14.09
N PRO A 151 6.17 -13.11 -15.42
CA PRO A 151 5.46 -13.91 -16.42
C PRO A 151 5.60 -15.42 -16.24
N SER A 152 6.71 -15.90 -15.67
CA SER A 152 6.93 -17.33 -15.41
C SER A 152 6.01 -17.88 -14.33
N ILE A 153 5.59 -17.04 -13.37
CA ILE A 153 4.69 -17.39 -12.26
C ILE A 153 3.24 -17.12 -12.63
N LEU A 154 2.99 -15.95 -13.24
CA LEU A 154 1.64 -15.45 -13.53
C LEU A 154 1.09 -15.95 -14.88
N GLY A 155 1.95 -16.49 -15.75
CA GLY A 155 1.59 -17.06 -17.03
C GLY A 155 0.77 -16.11 -17.89
N ASN A 156 -0.35 -16.60 -18.42
CA ASN A 156 -1.27 -15.85 -19.28
C ASN A 156 -2.01 -14.70 -18.57
N LYS A 157 -1.93 -14.58 -17.24
CA LYS A 157 -2.63 -13.54 -16.47
C LYS A 157 -1.80 -12.30 -16.21
N THR A 158 -0.51 -12.35 -16.51
CA THR A 158 0.43 -11.23 -16.36
C THR A 158 -0.09 -9.94 -16.97
N GLY A 159 -0.58 -10.00 -18.21
CA GLY A 159 -1.09 -8.82 -18.92
C GLY A 159 -2.35 -8.21 -18.28
N ASP A 160 -3.21 -9.04 -17.66
CA ASP A 160 -4.40 -8.56 -16.96
C ASP A 160 -4.02 -7.89 -15.62
N ILE A 161 -3.05 -8.47 -14.89
CA ILE A 161 -2.52 -7.89 -13.64
C ILE A 161 -1.88 -6.53 -13.91
N ILE A 162 -1.03 -6.40 -14.95
CA ILE A 162 -0.40 -5.12 -15.30
C ILE A 162 -1.47 -4.06 -15.59
N LYS A 163 -2.47 -4.39 -16.42
CA LYS A 163 -3.59 -3.46 -16.73
C LYS A 163 -4.37 -3.07 -15.48
N PHE A 164 -4.59 -4.02 -14.57
CA PHE A 164 -5.25 -3.75 -13.31
C PHE A 164 -4.44 -2.76 -12.44
N LEU A 165 -3.14 -3.00 -12.27
CA LEU A 165 -2.27 -2.14 -11.47
C LEU A 165 -2.13 -0.74 -12.09
N ASP A 166 -1.99 -0.63 -13.41
CA ASP A 166 -1.93 0.66 -14.10
C ASP A 166 -3.23 1.45 -13.93
N HIS A 167 -4.38 0.77 -14.08
CA HIS A 167 -5.68 1.39 -13.85
C HIS A 167 -5.82 1.84 -12.38
N LEU A 168 -5.45 0.99 -11.43
CA LEU A 168 -5.49 1.33 -10.00
C LEU A 168 -4.61 2.54 -9.69
N LYS A 169 -3.37 2.57 -10.20
CA LYS A 169 -2.45 3.72 -10.04
C LYS A 169 -3.07 5.02 -10.55
N SER A 170 -3.67 4.99 -11.75
CA SER A 170 -4.36 6.16 -12.31
C SER A 170 -5.52 6.61 -11.43
N THR A 171 -6.34 5.67 -10.97
CA THR A 171 -7.50 5.97 -10.15
C THR A 171 -7.11 6.52 -8.77
N LEU A 172 -6.10 5.94 -8.11
CA LEU A 172 -5.54 6.46 -6.87
C LEU A 172 -5.02 7.89 -7.04
N ARG A 173 -4.25 8.15 -8.10
CA ARG A 173 -3.74 9.49 -8.44
C ARG A 173 -4.86 10.51 -8.64
N SER A 174 -5.99 10.10 -9.18
CA SER A 174 -7.16 10.98 -9.35
C SER A 174 -7.97 11.17 -8.07
N SER A 175 -7.93 10.22 -7.15
CA SER A 175 -8.71 10.23 -5.91
C SER A 175 -8.01 10.98 -4.77
N ILE A 176 -6.68 11.06 -4.81
CA ILE A 176 -5.88 11.74 -3.79
C ILE A 176 -5.55 13.17 -4.27
N PRO A 177 -5.87 14.22 -3.49
CA PRO A 177 -5.58 15.61 -3.87
C PRO A 177 -4.07 15.87 -4.05
N LYS A 178 -3.70 16.60 -5.11
CA LYS A 178 -2.29 16.95 -5.43
C LYS A 178 -1.71 17.97 -4.46
N GLU A 179 -2.58 18.62 -3.70
CA GLU A 179 -2.27 19.58 -2.66
C GLU A 179 -1.58 18.86 -1.49
N ILE A 180 -1.91 17.59 -1.25
CA ILE A 180 -1.40 16.81 -0.11
C ILE A 180 -0.52 15.63 -0.53
N CYS A 181 -0.56 15.21 -1.80
CA CYS A 181 0.26 14.12 -2.32
C CYS A 181 1.08 14.58 -3.53
N ALA A 182 2.40 14.39 -3.49
CA ALA A 182 3.26 14.76 -4.59
C ALA A 182 3.05 13.84 -5.80
N ARG A 183 3.07 12.52 -5.57
CA ARG A 183 2.96 11.49 -6.60
C ARG A 183 2.39 10.20 -6.01
N VAL A 184 1.76 9.40 -6.87
CA VAL A 184 1.36 8.01 -6.56
C VAL A 184 2.16 7.08 -7.47
N ASN A 185 2.76 6.05 -6.89
CA ASN A 185 3.43 4.98 -7.62
C ASN A 185 2.94 3.61 -7.17
N ILE A 186 2.91 2.67 -8.12
CA ILE A 186 2.79 1.24 -7.83
C ILE A 186 4.02 0.59 -8.47
N GLN A 187 4.77 -0.19 -7.71
CA GLN A 187 6.02 -0.79 -8.18
C GLN A 187 6.26 -2.19 -7.63
N ASP A 188 7.05 -2.94 -8.37
CA ASP A 188 7.55 -4.25 -7.99
C ASP A 188 8.55 -4.12 -6.82
N VAL A 189 8.46 -5.01 -5.83
CA VAL A 189 9.36 -5.06 -4.67
C VAL A 189 10.83 -5.22 -5.06
N ARG A 190 11.12 -5.82 -6.23
CA ARG A 190 12.49 -5.93 -6.74
C ARG A 190 13.18 -4.60 -6.98
N ALA A 191 12.42 -3.51 -7.10
CA ALA A 191 12.99 -2.16 -7.17
C ALA A 191 13.56 -1.65 -5.83
N LEU A 192 13.44 -2.43 -4.74
CA LEU A 192 13.92 -2.11 -3.40
C LEU A 192 15.07 -3.02 -2.91
N PHE A 193 15.52 -3.95 -3.76
CA PHE A 193 16.66 -4.85 -3.49
C PHE A 193 17.98 -4.28 -4.00
#